data_AF-R7JDH3-F1
#
_entry.id   AF-R7JDH3-F1
#
_cell.length_a   1.000
_cell.length_b   1.000
_cell.length_c   1.000
_cell.angle_alpha   90.00
_cell.angle_beta   90.00
_cell.angle_gamma   90.00
#
_symmetry.space_group_name_H-M   'P 1'
#
loop_
_entity.id
_entity.type
_entity.pdbx_description
1 polymer ?
#
loop_
_entity_poly.entity_id
_entity_poly.type
_entity_poly.pdbx_seq_one_letter_code
_entity_poly.pdbx_strand_id
1 'polypeptide(L)' 'MNKIEFLQDLGFAIKVARLRQKMSQERLAELSDCSMSYIGFVERGEKSISLYNFLKIANVLNLDLGKFLGDYKF' A
#
# COMPACT_ATOMS: atom_id res chain seq x y z
N MET A 1 8.35 -7.38 15.64
CA MET A 1 7.15 -6.93 14.88
C MET A 1 6.34 -8.14 14.47
N ASN A 2 5.03 -8.17 14.77
CA ASN A 2 4.14 -9.23 14.28
C ASN A 2 3.84 -9.00 12.79
N LYS A 3 3.90 -10.06 11.97
CA LYS A 3 3.66 -9.97 10.52
C LYS A 3 2.24 -9.51 10.19
N ILE A 4 1.24 -9.97 10.93
CA ILE A 4 -0.17 -9.65 10.66
C ILE A 4 -0.44 -8.17 10.96
N GLU A 5 0.01 -7.70 12.12
CA GLU A 5 -0.11 -6.28 12.51
C GLU A 5 0.57 -5.38 11.47
N PHE A 6 1.79 -5.72 11.05
CA PHE A 6 2.50 -4.99 9.99
C PHE A 6 1.71 -4.89 8.68
N LEU A 7 1.12 -6.01 8.21
CA LEU A 7 0.36 -6.02 6.96
C LEU A 7 -0.93 -5.19 7.07
N GLN A 8 -1.57 -5.19 8.25
CA GLN A 8 -2.76 -4.37 8.51
C GLN A 8 -2.41 -2.87 8.50
N ASP A 9 -1.33 -2.47 9.18
CA ASP A 9 -0.88 -1.08 9.23
C ASP A 9 -0.47 -0.56 7.84
N LEU A 10 0.31 -1.37 7.11
CA LEU A 10 0.72 -1.05 5.74
C LEU A 10 -0.49 -0.92 4.81
N GLY A 11 -1.41 -1.90 4.85
CA GLY A 11 -2.62 -1.89 4.05
C GLY A 11 -3.50 -0.68 4.34
N PHE A 12 -3.65 -0.33 5.62
CA PHE A 12 -4.39 0.84 6.06
C PHE A 12 -3.76 2.14 5.58
N ALA A 13 -2.44 2.29 5.67
CA ALA A 13 -1.73 3.46 5.19
C ALA A 13 -1.90 3.68 3.67
N ILE A 14 -1.79 2.60 2.89
CA ILE A 14 -2.05 2.62 1.44
C ILE A 14 -3.49 3.06 1.15
N LYS A 15 -4.47 2.49 1.86
CA LYS A 15 -5.89 2.85 1.71
C LYS A 15 -6.14 4.32 2.03
N VAL A 16 -5.59 4.83 3.12
CA VAL A 16 -5.74 6.23 3.52
C VAL A 16 -5.14 7.16 2.47
N ALA A 17 -3.94 6.86 1.98
CA ALA A 17 -3.29 7.66 0.93
C ALA A 17 -4.09 7.65 -0.37
N ARG A 18 -4.61 6.49 -0.80
CA ARG A 18 -5.50 6.38 -1.96
C ARG A 18 -6.77 7.23 -1.81
N LEU A 19 -7.42 7.14 -0.65
CA LEU A 19 -8.65 7.90 -0.39
C LEU A 19 -8.41 9.41 -0.32
N ARG A 20 -7.25 9.86 0.20
CA ARG A 20 -6.85 11.28 0.17
C ARG A 20 -6.72 11.82 -1.25
N GLN A 21 -6.34 10.97 -2.19
CA GLN A 21 -6.31 11.31 -3.62
C GLN A 21 -7.64 11.07 -4.36
N LYS A 22 -8.72 10.70 -3.64
CA LYS A 22 -10.05 10.41 -4.20
C LYS A 22 -10.04 9.30 -5.29
N MET A 23 -9.09 8.36 -5.20
CA MET A 23 -8.98 7.27 -6.16
C MET A 23 -9.79 6.05 -5.72
N SER A 24 -10.42 5.35 -6.66
CA SER A 24 -10.95 3.99 -6.43
C SER A 24 -9.81 2.97 -6.39
N GLN A 25 -10.06 1.76 -5.87
CA GLN A 25 -9.08 0.67 -5.91
C GLN A 25 -8.72 0.30 -7.36
N GLU A 26 -9.71 0.33 -8.26
CA GLU A 26 -9.52 0.08 -9.69
C GLU A 26 -8.60 1.14 -10.33
N ARG A 27 -8.79 2.42 -9.98
CA ARG A 27 -7.93 3.49 -10.49
C ARG A 27 -6.49 3.37 -9.99
N LEU A 28 -6.28 3.02 -8.72
CA LEU A 28 -4.93 2.76 -8.20
C LEU A 28 -4.31 1.55 -8.90
N ALA A 29 -5.08 0.48 -9.10
CA ALA A 29 -4.63 -0.73 -9.77
C ALA A 29 -4.15 -0.44 -11.20
N GLU A 30 -4.93 0.30 -11.98
CA GLU A 30 -4.57 0.74 -13.33
C GLU A 30 -3.27 1.55 -13.34
N LEU A 31 -3.16 2.59 -12.49
CA LEU A 31 -1.99 3.47 -12.44
C LEU A 31 -0.72 2.77 -11.92
N SER A 32 -0.88 1.74 -11.09
CA SER A 32 0.25 0.99 -10.50
C SER A 32 0.58 -0.29 -11.26
N ASP A 33 -0.06 -0.54 -12.39
CA ASP A 33 0.06 -1.78 -13.17
C ASP A 33 -0.12 -3.01 -12.27
N CYS A 34 -1.21 -3.01 -11.50
CA CYS A 34 -1.62 -4.08 -10.59
C CYS A 34 -3.06 -4.49 -10.88
N SER A 35 -3.50 -5.64 -10.36
CA SER A 35 -4.92 -5.99 -10.42
C SER A 35 -5.70 -5.31 -9.28
N MET A 36 -6.96 -4.95 -9.54
CA MET A 36 -7.84 -4.38 -8.53
C MET A 36 -7.95 -5.29 -7.29
N SER A 37 -8.11 -6.61 -7.50
CA SER A 37 -8.14 -7.58 -6.42
C SER A 37 -6.87 -7.58 -5.58
N TYR A 38 -5.69 -7.43 -6.22
CA TYR A 38 -4.42 -7.32 -5.50
C TYR A 38 -4.37 -6.09 -4.60
N ILE A 39 -4.79 -4.92 -5.11
CA ILE A 39 -4.92 -3.71 -4.29
C ILE A 39 -5.85 -3.96 -3.10
N GLY A 40 -7.01 -4.59 -3.34
CA GLY A 40 -7.95 -4.95 -2.27
C GLY A 40 -7.34 -5.88 -1.21
N PHE A 41 -6.61 -6.93 -1.62
CA PHE A 41 -5.92 -7.84 -0.71
C PHE A 41 -4.86 -7.11 0.14
N VAL A 42 -4.10 -6.21 -0.47
CA VAL A 42 -3.06 -5.42 0.20
C VAL A 42 -3.70 -4.47 1.23
N GLU A 43 -4.73 -3.73 0.84
CA GLU A 43 -5.39 -2.77 1.74
C GLU A 43 -6.08 -3.40 2.96
N ARG A 44 -6.43 -4.68 2.88
CA ARG A 44 -6.98 -5.47 4.01
C ARG A 44 -5.92 -6.22 4.80
N GLY A 45 -4.64 -6.15 4.40
CA GLY A 45 -3.55 -6.89 5.03
C GLY A 45 -3.58 -8.41 4.78
N GLU A 46 -4.35 -8.88 3.80
CA GLU A 46 -4.54 -10.30 3.47
C GLU A 46 -3.38 -10.89 2.66
N LYS A 47 -2.61 -10.04 1.96
CA LYS A 47 -1.42 -10.45 1.20
C LYS A 47 -0.24 -9.53 1.48
N SER A 48 0.94 -10.14 1.60
CA SER A 48 2.20 -9.41 1.56
C SER A 48 2.45 -8.83 0.17
N ILE A 49 2.99 -7.61 0.15
CA ILE A 49 3.42 -6.92 -1.06
C ILE A 49 4.92 -7.10 -1.27
N SER A 50 5.35 -7.32 -2.51
CA SER A 50 6.78 -7.29 -2.84
C SER A 50 7.28 -5.84 -2.83
N LEU A 51 8.58 -5.63 -2.57
CA LEU A 51 9.15 -4.28 -2.61
C LEU A 51 8.87 -3.59 -3.95
N TYR A 52 9.02 -4.30 -5.07
CA TYR A 52 8.75 -3.75 -6.41
C TYR A 52 7.31 -3.22 -6.56
N ASN A 53 6.30 -4.02 -6.19
CA ASN A 53 4.91 -3.58 -6.27
C ASN A 53 4.60 -2.47 -5.28
N PHE A 54 5.24 -2.48 -4.11
CA PHE A 54 5.11 -1.40 -3.14
C PHE A 54 5.65 -0.08 -3.70
N LEU A 55 6.81 -0.10 -4.35
CA LEU A 55 7.37 1.09 -5.02
C LEU A 55 6.43 1.63 -6.10
N LYS A 56 5.81 0.75 -6.92
CA LYS A 56 4.82 1.18 -7.93
C LYS A 56 3.63 1.90 -7.29
N ILE A 57 3.04 1.30 -6.26
CA ILE A 57 1.90 1.90 -5.53
C ILE A 57 2.32 3.19 -4.84
N ALA A 58 3.47 3.21 -4.17
CA ALA A 58 3.99 4.37 -3.46
C ALA A 58 4.25 5.55 -4.39
N ASN A 59 4.75 5.30 -5.60
CA ASN A 59 4.95 6.32 -6.62
C ASN A 59 3.62 6.96 -7.06
N VAL A 60 2.60 6.15 -7.36
CA VAL A 60 1.26 6.66 -7.71
C VAL A 60 0.66 7.46 -6.55
N LEU A 61 0.86 6.98 -5.31
CA LEU A 61 0.29 7.59 -4.12
C LEU A 61 1.15 8.74 -3.55
N ASN A 62 2.27 9.09 -4.18
CA ASN A 62 3.25 10.06 -3.68
C ASN A 62 3.62 9.82 -2.20
N LEU A 63 3.82 8.55 -1.84
CA LEU A 63 4.19 8.17 -0.48
C LEU A 63 5.69 8.38 -0.26
N ASP A 64 6.03 9.12 0.80
CA ASP A 64 7.38 9.16 1.34
C ASP A 64 7.67 7.85 2.10
N LEU A 65 8.44 6.97 1.47
CA LEU A 65 8.82 5.69 2.02
C LEU A 65 9.76 5.81 3.22
N GLY A 66 10.62 6.83 3.25
CA GLY A 66 11.52 7.06 4.37
C GLY A 66 10.73 7.43 5.62
N LYS A 67 9.73 8.30 5.45
CA LYS A 67 8.79 8.63 6.53
C LYS A 67 7.96 7.43 6.96
N PHE A 68 7.42 6.67 6.01
CA PHE A 68 6.60 5.49 6.33
C PHE A 68 7.39 4.39 7.05
N LEU A 69 8.61 4.11 6.59
CA LEU A 69 9.46 3.06 7.15
C LEU A 69 10.18 3.49 8.44
N GLY A 70 10.35 4.79 8.68
CA GLY A 70 11.04 5.32 9.86
C GLY A 70 10.39 4.95 11.20
N ASP A 71 9.08 4.65 11.19
CA ASP A 71 8.35 4.18 12.37
C ASP A 71 8.66 2.70 12.69
N TYR A 72 9.19 1.95 11.73
CA TYR A 72 9.59 0.56 11.91
C TYR A 72 11.09 0.50 12.24
N LYS A 73 11.40 0.18 13.50
CA LYS A 73 12.78 -0.10 13.93
C LYS A 73 13.11 -1.55 13.60
N PHE A 74 14.16 -1.74 12.79
CA PHE A 74 14.74 -3.05 12.47
C PHE A 74 15.73 -3.48 13.55
#